data_AF-A0A1B8V897-F1
#
_entry.id   AF-A0A1B8V897-F1
#
_cell.length_a   1.000
_cell.length_b   1.000
_cell.length_c   1.000
_cell.angle_alpha   90.00
_cell.angle_beta   90.00
_cell.angle_gamma   90.00
#
_symmetry.space_group_name_H-M   'P 1'
#
loop_
_entity.id
_entity.type
_entity.pdbx_description
1 polymer ?
#
loop_
_entity_poly.entity_id
_entity_poly.type
_entity_poly.pdbx_seq_one_letter_code
_entity_poly.pdbx_strand_id
1 'polypeptide(L)'
;MAARNSKQQLCVVTLGYQRFLLPQADALKFIDIMSRAAEVERDYSGDAFKFIVGEAPEADLSVVRPGQLVMPQAAAAPVTPRSGRKSPAQLSHQPFLLEGK
;
A
#
# COMPACT_ATOMS: atom_id res chain seq x y z
N MET A 1 -0.47 7.46 -5.54
CA MET A 1 -0.21 7.41 -4.09
C MET A 1 -1.27 8.25 -3.39
N ALA A 2 -2.21 7.62 -2.70
CA ALA A 2 -3.32 8.33 -2.06
C ALA A 2 -2.80 9.15 -0.86
N ALA A 3 -3.06 10.45 -0.86
CA ALA A 3 -2.81 11.31 0.29
C ALA A 3 -3.67 10.82 1.46
N ARG A 4 -3.04 10.21 2.47
CA ARG A 4 -3.73 9.77 3.69
C ARG A 4 -4.25 11.01 4.40
N ASN A 5 -5.57 11.14 4.45
CA ASN A 5 -6.26 12.20 5.16
C ASN A 5 -5.81 12.16 6.64
N SER A 6 -5.17 13.23 7.12
CA SER A 6 -4.55 13.32 8.44
C SER A 6 -5.54 13.22 9.62
N LYS A 7 -6.84 13.10 9.35
CA LYS A 7 -7.90 12.88 10.35
C LYS A 7 -8.31 11.42 10.54
N GLN A 8 -7.80 10.48 9.74
CA GLN A 8 -8.20 9.07 9.85
C GLN A 8 -7.45 8.38 10.99
N GLN A 9 -8.19 7.86 11.97
CA GLN A 9 -7.63 6.98 13.00
C GLN A 9 -7.09 5.71 12.33
N LEU A 10 -5.89 5.31 12.74
CA LEU A 10 -5.21 4.13 12.23
C LEU A 10 -5.28 3.01 13.27
N CYS A 11 -5.43 1.79 12.79
CA CYS A 11 -5.50 0.59 13.60
C CYS A 11 -4.48 -0.42 13.08
N VAL A 12 -3.82 -1.10 14.01
CA VAL A 12 -3.06 -2.32 13.73
C VAL A 12 -3.99 -3.49 13.97
N VAL A 13 -4.16 -4.32 12.95
CA VAL A 13 -4.88 -5.59 13.04
C VAL A 13 -3.88 -6.71 13.01
N THR A 14 -3.93 -7.61 13.99
CA THR A 14 -3.07 -8.79 14.09
C THR A 14 -3.88 -10.02 13.74
N LEU A 15 -3.36 -10.85 12.82
CA LEU A 15 -3.93 -12.14 12.45
C LEU A 15 -2.81 -13.17 12.47
N GLY A 16 -2.82 -14.06 13.46
CA GLY A 16 -1.69 -14.96 13.73
C GLY A 16 -0.37 -14.16 13.88
N TYR A 17 0.61 -14.45 13.02
CA TYR A 17 1.91 -13.77 13.03
C TYR A 17 1.98 -12.51 12.16
N GLN A 18 0.91 -12.18 11.45
CA GLN A 18 0.88 -11.05 10.52
C GLN A 18 0.22 -9.83 11.17
N ARG A 19 0.76 -8.65 10.86
CA ARG A 19 0.25 -7.36 11.34
C ARG A 19 -0.01 -6.44 10.17
N PHE A 20 -1.20 -5.86 10.14
CA PHE A 20 -1.66 -4.98 9.08
C PHE A 20 -1.98 -3.60 9.65
N LEU A 21 -1.59 -2.54 8.93
CA LEU A 21 -1.96 -1.17 9.28
C LEU A 21 -3.10 -0.70 8.38
N LEU A 22 -4.27 -0.45 8.96
CA LEU A 22 -5.50 -0.10 8.26
C LEU A 22 -6.13 1.17 8.83
N PRO A 23 -6.89 1.94 8.03
CA PRO A 23 -7.84 2.91 8.56
C PRO A 23 -8.88 2.23 9.46
N GLN A 24 -9.34 2.91 10.51
CA GLN A 24 -10.29 2.35 11.48
C GLN A 24 -11.54 1.73 10.83
N ALA A 25 -12.12 2.39 9.82
CA ALA A 25 -13.31 1.89 9.13
C ALA A 25 -13.08 0.54 8.43
N ASP A 26 -11.89 0.34 7.89
CA ASP A 26 -11.53 -0.91 7.21
C ASP A 26 -11.11 -1.98 8.22
N ALA A 27 -10.43 -1.58 9.30
CA ALA A 27 -10.04 -2.49 10.39
C ALA A 27 -11.27 -3.12 11.07
N LEU A 28 -12.32 -2.34 11.33
CA LEU A 28 -13.57 -2.87 11.91
C LEU A 28 -14.26 -3.88 10.99
N LYS A 29 -14.32 -3.61 9.68
CA LYS A 29 -14.86 -4.56 8.70
C LYS A 29 -14.02 -5.83 8.65
N PHE A 30 -12.70 -5.70 8.74
CA PHE A 30 -11.80 -6.84 8.74
C PHE A 30 -12.08 -7.76 9.94
N ILE A 31 -12.15 -7.22 11.16
CA ILE A 31 -12.48 -8.00 12.35
C ILE A 31 -13.87 -8.65 12.24
N ASP A 32 -14.87 -7.93 11.72
CA ASP A 32 -16.22 -8.45 11.50
C ASP A 32 -16.26 -9.59 10.46
N ILE A 33 -15.38 -9.57 9.46
CA ILE A 33 -15.24 -10.69 8.51
C ILE A 33 -14.56 -11.87 9.20
N MET A 34 -13.45 -11.63 9.90
CA MET A 34 -12.66 -12.68 10.53
C MET A 34 -13.43 -13.40 11.65
N SER A 35 -14.26 -12.70 12.41
CA SER A 35 -15.08 -13.29 13.48
C SER A 35 -16.12 -14.29 12.98
N ARG A 36 -16.47 -14.24 11.69
CA ARG A 36 -17.40 -15.16 11.02
C ARG A 36 -16.70 -16.15 10.09
N ALA A 37 -15.39 -16.00 9.92
CA ALA A 37 -14.59 -16.91 9.12
C ALA A 37 -14.25 -18.18 9.90
N ALA A 38 -13.90 -19.24 9.17
CA ALA A 38 -13.29 -20.44 9.73
C ALA A 38 -11.96 -20.67 9.01
N GLU A 39 -10.95 -21.08 9.76
CA GLU A 39 -9.69 -21.50 9.17
C GLU A 39 -9.87 -22.79 8.37
N VAL A 40 -9.10 -22.94 7.29
CA VAL A 40 -9.12 -24.15 6.48
C VAL A 40 -7.70 -24.64 6.22
N GLU A 41 -7.46 -25.90 6.53
CA GLU A 41 -6.23 -26.60 6.19
C GLU A 41 -6.47 -27.55 5.02
N ARG A 42 -5.42 -27.88 4.27
CA ARG A 42 -5.55 -28.89 3.22
C ARG A 42 -5.50 -30.28 3.83
N ASP A 43 -6.44 -31.11 3.42
CA ASP A 43 -6.41 -32.54 3.72
C ASP A 43 -5.48 -33.24 2.73
N TYR A 44 -4.42 -33.87 3.26
CA TYR A 44 -3.45 -34.64 2.49
C TYR A 44 -3.63 -36.15 2.62
N SER A 45 -4.69 -36.62 3.29
CA SER A 45 -4.88 -38.06 3.57
C SER A 45 -5.43 -38.86 2.38
N GLY A 46 -5.76 -38.23 1.25
CA GLY A 46 -6.32 -38.92 0.08
C GLY A 46 -5.98 -38.28 -1.26
N ASP A 47 -6.43 -38.92 -2.35
CA ASP A 47 -6.14 -38.50 -3.74
C ASP A 47 -6.94 -37.29 -4.22
N ALA A 48 -7.89 -36.80 -3.41
CA ALA A 48 -8.79 -35.70 -3.76
C ALA A 48 -8.42 -34.41 -3.03
N PHE A 49 -8.54 -33.28 -3.72
CA PHE A 49 -8.33 -31.95 -3.14
C PHE A 49 -9.46 -31.61 -2.15
N LYS A 50 -9.20 -31.80 -0.85
CA LYS A 50 -10.14 -31.52 0.23
C LYS A 50 -9.54 -30.53 1.23
N PHE A 51 -10.41 -29.93 2.02
CA PHE A 51 -10.05 -29.00 3.08
C PHE A 51 -10.68 -29.44 4.40
N ILE A 52 -9.92 -29.32 5.48
CA ILE A 52 -10.36 -29.53 6.85
C ILE A 52 -10.72 -28.17 7.42
N VAL A 53 -11.96 -28.02 7.89
CA VAL A 53 -12.43 -26.78 8.54
C VAL A 53 -11.99 -26.80 9.99
N GLY A 54 -11.27 -25.76 10.39
CA GLY A 54 -10.83 -25.52 11.76
C GLY A 54 -11.72 -24.51 12.50
N GLU A 55 -11.12 -23.86 13.49
CA GLU A 55 -11.81 -22.88 14.34
C GLU A 55 -11.85 -21.47 13.70
N ALA A 56 -12.54 -20.55 14.38
CA ALA A 56 -12.53 -19.15 13.99
C ALA A 56 -11.12 -18.57 14.20
N PRO A 57 -10.58 -17.84 13.22
CA PRO A 57 -9.23 -17.29 13.33
C PRO A 57 -9.16 -16.18 14.38
N GLU A 58 -8.11 -16.21 15.20
CA GLU A 58 -7.85 -15.16 16.20
C GLU A 58 -7.35 -13.88 15.52
N ALA A 59 -8.20 -12.85 15.57
CA ALA A 59 -7.87 -11.51 15.08
C ALA A 59 -7.97 -10.48 16.20
N ASP A 60 -6.90 -9.69 16.40
CA ASP A 60 -6.84 -8.63 17.41
C ASP A 60 -6.75 -7.25 16.74
N LEU A 61 -7.36 -6.23 17.35
CA LEU A 61 -7.39 -4.87 16.86
C LEU A 61 -6.88 -3.91 17.92
N SER A 62 -5.82 -3.18 17.56
CA SER A 62 -5.20 -2.15 18.39
C SER A 62 -5.26 -0.79 17.69
N VAL A 63 -5.87 0.20 18.33
CA VAL A 63 -5.87 1.58 17.82
C VAL A 63 -4.50 2.21 18.08
N VAL A 64 -3.90 2.81 17.06
CA VAL A 64 -2.56 3.41 17.14
C VAL A 64 -2.59 4.90 16.81
N ARG A 65 -1.74 5.66 17.52
CA ARG A 65 -1.54 7.09 17.25
C ARG A 65 -0.46 7.28 16.18
N PRO A 66 -0.50 8.37 15.41
CA PRO A 66 0.53 8.66 14.40
C PRO A 66 1.97 8.61 14.94
N GLY A 67 2.20 9.07 16.18
CA GLY A 67 3.53 9.06 16.80
C GLY A 67 4.05 7.68 17.22
N GLN A 68 3.22 6.63 17.17
CA GLN A 68 3.63 5.24 17.44
C GLN A 68 4.06 4.52 16.16
N LEU A 69 3.92 5.16 14.99
CA LEU A 69 4.27 4.59 13.70
C LEU A 69 5.61 5.14 13.22
N VAL A 70 6.57 4.24 13.05
CA VAL A 70 7.84 4.57 12.39
C VAL A 70 7.69 4.25 10.91
N MET A 71 7.71 5.27 10.05
CA MET A 71 7.90 5.02 8.62
C MET A 71 9.40 4.86 8.37
N PRO A 72 9.87 3.70 7.88
CA PRO A 72 11.24 3.61 7.38
C PRO A 72 11.38 4.66 6.28
N GLN A 73 12.37 5.53 6.42
CA GLN A 73 12.59 6.64 5.50
C GLN A 73 12.78 6.04 4.11
N ALA A 74 11.78 6.19 3.24
CA ALA A 74 11.93 5.87 1.84
C ALA A 74 13.12 6.71 1.37
N ALA A 75 14.21 6.06 0.93
CA ALA A 75 15.30 6.74 0.29
C ALA A 75 14.68 7.68 -0.74
N ALA A 76 14.90 8.98 -0.58
CA ALA A 76 14.28 9.98 -1.45
C ALA A 76 14.63 9.57 -2.89
N ALA A 77 13.61 9.23 -3.68
CA ALA A 77 13.81 9.03 -5.10
C ALA A 77 14.51 10.30 -5.59
N PRO A 78 15.67 10.20 -6.28
CA PRO A 78 16.41 11.37 -6.69
C PRO A 78 15.46 12.26 -7.49
N VAL A 79 15.22 13.46 -6.96
CA VAL A 79 14.46 14.49 -7.67
C VAL A 79 15.33 14.84 -8.86
N THR A 80 15.00 14.33 -10.04
CA THR A 80 15.59 14.87 -11.26
C THR A 80 15.29 16.37 -11.26
N PRO A 81 16.31 17.25 -11.31
CA PRO A 81 16.05 18.67 -11.34
C PRO A 81 15.14 18.91 -12.54
N ARG A 82 13.97 19.51 -12.28
CA ARG A 82 13.04 19.93 -13.32
C ARG A 82 13.85 20.80 -14.27
N SER A 83 14.21 20.25 -15.43
CA SER A 83 14.84 20.99 -16.51
C SER A 83 13.97 22.22 -16.74
N GLY A 84 14.54 23.39 -16.43
CA GLY A 84 13.85 24.66 -16.53
C GLY A 84 13.18 24.73 -17.89
N ARG A 85 11.87 24.98 -17.91
CA ARG A 85 11.14 25.29 -19.13
C ARG A 85 11.86 26.49 -19.76
N LYS A 86 12.67 26.25 -20.80
CA LYS A 86 13.19 27.33 -21.63
C LYS A 86 11.96 28.04 -22.21
N SER A 87 11.84 29.33 -21.92
CA SER A 87 10.79 30.15 -22.51
C SER A 87 10.96 30.14 -24.04
N PRO A 88 9.88 30.31 -24.83
CA PRO A 88 9.95 30.27 -26.29
C PRO A 88 10.96 31.27 -26.89
N ALA A 89 11.33 32.31 -26.13
CA ALA A 89 12.31 33.33 -26.50
C ALA A 89 13.77 32.83 -26.56
N GLN A 90 14.08 31.62 -26.06
CA GLN A 90 15.43 31.04 -26.10
C GLN A 90 15.66 30.05 -27.26
N LEU A 91 14.71 29.93 -28.19
CA LEU A 91 14.95 29.25 -29.45
C LEU A 91 15.81 30.16 -30.33
N SER A 92 17.12 29.95 -30.33
CA SER A 92 18.00 30.53 -31.33
C SER A 92 17.59 30.03 -32.71
N HIS A 93 17.05 30.90 -33.56
CA HIS A 93 16.85 30.63 -34.97
C HIS A 93 18.20 30.27 -35.59
N GLN A 94 18.39 28.99 -35.95
CA GLN A 94 19.52 28.55 -36.76
C GLN A 94 19.19 28.84 -38.23
N PRO A 95 19.90 29.76 -38.92
CA PRO A 95 19.53 30.17 -40.27
C PRO A 95 20.13 29.29 -41.37
N PHE A 96 20.79 28.17 -41.06
CA PHE A 96 21.61 27.44 -42.05
C PHE A 96 20.86 26.43 -42.94
N LEU A 97 19.52 26.36 -42.90
CA LEU A 97 18.73 25.42 -43.72
C LEU A 97 18.00 26.09 -44.89
N LEU A 98 18.60 27.10 -45.50
CA LEU A 98 18.14 27.70 -46.75
C LEU A 98 19.32 28.12 -47.65
N GLU A 99 20.27 27.23 -47.92
CA GLU A 99 21.06 27.34 -49.15
C GLU A 99 21.20 25.96 -49.78
N GLY A 100 20.53 25.78 -50.92
CA GLY A 100 20.58 24.57 -51.71
C GLY A 100 21.86 24.46 -52.52
N LYS A 101 22.23 23.21 -52.80
CA LYS A 101 22.76 22.73 -54.07
C LYS A 101 22.32 21.30 -54.27
#